data_AF-A0A2E4S9K0-F1
#
_entry.id   AF-A0A2E4S9K0-F1
#
_cell.length_a   1.000
_cell.length_b   1.000
_cell.length_c   1.000
_cell.angle_alpha   90.00
_cell.angle_beta   90.00
_cell.angle_gamma   90.00
#
_symmetry.space_group_name_H-M   'P 1'
#
loop_
_entity.id
_entity.type
_entity.pdbx_description
1 polymer ?
#
loop_
_entity_poly.entity_id
_entity_poly.type
_entity_poly.pdbx_seq_one_letter_code
_entity_poly.pdbx_strand_id
1 'polypeptide(L)' 'RKINDKFLSLKFNINNLFNTLYLAELNTNTLDENNNLYSPDQAEFYTKNKGYFGFGRTWNFGVKLSF' A
#
# COMPACT_ATOMS: atom_id res chain seq x y z
N ARG A 1 -5.66 -19.91 -21.43
CA ARG A 1 -5.58 -20.58 -22.75
C ARG A 1 -5.10 -22.02 -22.54
N LYS A 2 -5.84 -23.01 -23.04
CA LYS A 2 -5.39 -24.41 -23.06
C LYS A 2 -4.37 -24.57 -24.19
N ILE A 3 -3.21 -25.16 -23.91
CA ILE A 3 -2.19 -25.50 -24.90
C ILE A 3 -1.93 -26.99 -24.74
N ASN A 4 -2.41 -27.79 -25.71
CA ASN A 4 -2.55 -29.24 -25.61
C ASN A 4 -3.39 -29.62 -24.38
N ASP A 5 -2.78 -30.07 -23.28
CA ASP A 5 -3.43 -30.36 -21.99
C ASP A 5 -2.98 -29.48 -20.83
N LYS A 6 -2.09 -28.52 -21.10
CA LYS A 6 -1.55 -27.57 -20.14
C LYS A 6 -2.39 -26.30 -20.12
N PHE A 7 -2.47 -25.66 -18.95
CA PHE A 7 -3.14 -24.38 -18.82
C PHE A 7 -2.12 -23.25 -18.67
N LEU A 8 -2.19 -22.28 -19.57
CA LEU A 8 -1.50 -20.99 -19.45
C LEU A 8 -2.51 -19.94 -19.04
N SER A 9 -2.30 -19.30 -17.89
CA SER A 9 -3.11 -18.19 -17.40
C SER A 9 -2.26 -16.94 -17.26
N LEU A 10 -2.71 -15.85 -17.88
CA LEU A 10 -2.15 -14.51 -17.69
C LEU A 10 -3.03 -13.77 -16.68
N LYS A 11 -2.40 -13.08 -15.74
CA LYS A 11 -3.06 -12.28 -14.72
C LYS A 11 -2.50 -10.88 -14.75
N PHE A 12 -3.39 -9.91 -14.60
CA PHE A 12 -3.03 -8.51 -14.50
C PHE A 12 -3.87 -7.86 -13.42
N ASN A 13 -3.21 -7.09 -12.55
CA ASN A 13 -3.82 -6.43 -11.41
C ASN A 13 -3.25 -5.01 -11.27
N ILE A 14 -4.11 -4.06 -10.93
CA ILE A 14 -3.72 -2.68 -10.59
C ILE A 14 -4.14 -2.43 -9.15
N ASN A 15 -3.18 -2.08 -8.28
CA ASN A 15 -3.51 -1.58 -6.94
C ASN A 15 -3.49 -0.05 -6.93
N ASN A 16 -4.23 0.52 -5.98
CA ASN A 16 -4.36 1.96 -5.83
C ASN A 16 -4.83 2.63 -7.15
N LEU A 17 -5.98 2.18 -7.66
CA LEU A 17 -6.55 2.59 -8.95
C LEU A 17 -6.84 4.10 -9.06
N PHE A 18 -6.86 4.85 -7.97
CA PHE A 18 -7.04 6.30 -8.00
C PHE A 18 -5.77 7.07 -7.62
N ASN A 19 -4.64 6.38 -7.43
CA ASN A 19 -3.39 6.97 -6.96
C ASN A 19 -3.58 7.81 -5.69
N THR A 20 -4.40 7.31 -4.77
CA THR A 20 -4.68 7.91 -3.47
C THR A 20 -3.41 7.91 -2.64
N LEU A 21 -3.04 9.07 -2.09
CA LEU A 21 -1.98 9.17 -1.09
C LEU A 21 -2.54 8.71 0.27
N TYR A 22 -1.85 7.78 0.93
CA TYR A 22 -2.24 7.29 2.24
C TYR A 22 -1.00 6.87 3.04
N LEU A 23 -1.12 6.90 4.37
CA LEU A 23 -0.10 6.37 5.27
C LEU A 23 -0.25 4.85 5.33
N ALA A 24 0.81 4.12 4.98
CA ALA A 24 0.80 2.67 5.05
C ALA A 24 1.26 2.17 6.42
N GLU A 25 2.24 2.85 7.01
CA GLU A 25 2.84 2.45 8.27
C GLU A 25 3.36 3.67 9.03
N LEU A 26 3.25 3.61 10.36
CA LEU A 26 3.87 4.53 11.29
C LEU A 26 4.78 3.73 12.23
N ASN A 27 6.02 4.20 12.37
CA ASN A 27 7.02 3.62 13.26
C ASN A 27 6.97 4.21 14.67
N THR A 28 6.36 5.38 14.83
CA THR A 28 6.27 6.09 16.11
C THR A 28 4.86 6.61 16.35
N ASN A 29 4.54 6.80 17.62
CA ASN A 29 3.28 7.43 18.05
C ASN A 29 3.56 8.41 19.19
N THR A 30 3.99 9.61 18.81
CA THR A 30 4.45 10.67 19.71
C THR A 30 3.27 11.35 20.41
N LEU A 31 3.44 11.67 21.71
CA LEU A 31 2.46 12.39 22.52
C LEU A 31 2.68 13.91 22.49
N ASP A 32 1.64 14.67 22.78
CA ASP A 32 1.70 16.09 23.08
C ASP A 32 2.09 16.35 24.56
N GLU A 33 2.17 17.63 24.94
CA GLU A 33 2.55 18.07 26.30
C GLU A 33 1.53 17.66 27.38
N ASN A 34 0.30 17.33 26.96
CA ASN A 34 -0.79 16.89 27.83
C ASN A 34 -0.97 15.36 27.80
N ASN A 35 0.00 14.61 27.24
CA ASN A 35 -0.03 13.16 27.06
C ASN A 35 -1.16 12.64 26.15
N ASN A 36 -1.63 13.43 25.18
CA ASN A 36 -2.55 12.98 24.13
C ASN A 36 -1.81 12.65 22.83
N LEU A 37 -2.40 11.78 22.01
CA LEU A 37 -1.88 11.47 20.68
C LEU A 37 -2.22 12.59 19.68
N TYR A 38 -1.28 12.89 18.78
CA TYR A 38 -1.60 13.76 17.64
C TYR A 38 -2.58 13.08 16.69
N SER A 39 -3.54 13.86 16.18
CA SER A 39 -4.55 13.40 15.22
C SER A 39 -4.16 13.80 13.78
N PRO A 40 -4.62 13.08 12.74
CA PRO A 40 -4.21 13.36 11.34
C PRO A 40 -4.58 14.75 10.80
N ASP A 41 -5.47 15.48 11.46
CA ASP A 41 -5.81 16.87 11.18
C ASP A 41 -4.76 17.87 11.69
N GLN A 42 -3.82 17.42 12.53
CA GLN A 42 -2.75 18.23 13.11
C GLN A 42 -1.45 18.07 12.33
N ALA A 43 -0.72 19.17 12.10
CA ALA A 43 0.55 19.15 11.35
C ALA A 43 1.64 18.33 12.04
N GLU A 44 1.60 18.28 13.37
CA GLU A 44 2.50 17.53 14.24
C GLU A 44 2.39 16.03 14.00
N PHE A 45 1.23 15.54 13.58
CA PHE A 45 1.06 14.13 13.24
C PHE A 45 2.03 13.69 12.15
N TYR A 46 2.28 14.56 11.16
CA TYR A 46 3.19 14.28 10.04
C TYR A 46 4.64 14.69 10.28
N THR A 47 4.90 15.59 11.22
CA THR A 47 6.24 16.15 11.48
C THR A 47 6.94 15.53 12.69
N LYS A 48 6.17 15.09 13.71
CA LYS A 48 6.68 14.46 14.93
C LYS A 48 6.57 12.94 14.95
N ASN A 49 5.88 12.34 13.98
CA ASN A 49 5.90 10.90 13.77
C ASN A 49 6.73 10.51 12.55
N LYS A 50 7.35 9.33 12.61
CA LYS A 50 8.08 8.72 11.51
C LYS A 50 7.25 7.60 10.92
N GLY A 51 7.14 7.56 9.61
CA GLY A 51 6.43 6.49 8.91
C GLY A 51 6.66 6.56 7.41
N TYR A 52 5.94 5.72 6.69
CA TYR A 52 6.03 5.63 5.24
C TYR A 52 4.64 5.81 4.61
N PHE A 53 4.61 6.63 3.56
CA PHE A 53 3.48 6.62 2.65
C PHE A 53 3.45 5.30 1.88
N GLY A 54 2.24 4.80 1.66
CA GLY A 54 2.04 3.61 0.83
C GLY A 54 2.45 3.85 -0.61
N PHE A 55 2.68 2.76 -1.33
CA PHE A 55 2.94 2.86 -2.76
C PHE A 55 1.74 3.53 -3.46
N GLY A 56 2.06 4.38 -4.44
CA GLY A 56 1.07 4.93 -5.35
C GLY A 56 0.42 3.83 -6.20
N ARG A 57 -0.03 4.18 -7.40
CA ARG A 57 -0.53 3.19 -8.35
C ARG A 57 0.55 2.15 -8.71
N THR A 58 0.26 0.87 -8.49
CA THR A 58 1.16 -0.23 -8.86
C THR A 58 0.47 -1.21 -9.81
N TRP A 59 1.28 -1.84 -10.65
CA TRP A 59 0.84 -2.72 -11.74
C TRP A 59 1.53 -4.07 -11.56
N ASN A 60 0.76 -5.15 -11.45
CA ASN A 60 1.28 -6.49 -11.29
C ASN A 60 0.88 -7.36 -12.49
N PHE A 61 1.87 -8.02 -13.07
CA PHE A 61 1.69 -8.98 -14.17
C PHE A 61 2.13 -10.36 -13.70
N GLY A 62 1.31 -11.37 -13.97
CA GLY A 62 1.57 -12.74 -13.56
C GLY A 62 1.31 -13.74 -14.67
N VAL A 63 2.14 -14.79 -14.72
CA VAL A 63 1.98 -15.92 -15.62
C VAL A 63 1.90 -17.19 -14.78
N LYS A 64 0.85 -17.99 -14.97
CA LYS A 64 0.71 -19.31 -14.34
C LYS A 64 0.68 -20.39 -15.42
N LEU A 65 1.59 -21.35 -15.29
CA LEU A 65 1.62 -22.60 -16.05
C LEU A 65 1.07 -23.72 -15.16
N SER A 66 0.24 -24.60 -15.71
CA SER A 66 -0.25 -25.80 -15.02
C SER A 66 -0.14 -26.99 -15.96
N PHE A 67 0.37 -28.09 -15.41
CA PHE A 67 0.77 -29.30 -16.13
C PHE A 67 -0.07 -30.48 -15.65
#